data_AF-A0A968VYL4-F1
#
_entry.id   AF-A0A968VYL4-F1
#
_cell.length_a   1.000
_cell.length_b   1.000
_cell.length_c   1.000
_cell.angle_alpha   90.00
_cell.angle_beta   90.00
_cell.angle_gamma   90.00
#
_symmetry.space_group_name_H-M   'P 1'
#
loop_
_entity.id
_entity.type
_entity.pdbx_description
1 polymer ?
#
loop_
_entity_poly.entity_id
_entity_poly.type
_entity_poly.pdbx_seq_one_letter_code
_entity_poly.pdbx_strand_id
1 'polypeptide(L)'
;MKTEEFIRFCKDNPNIDLLFVNDGSRDNTLDVLSMLSINAETISYLNLAQNVGKAEAVRQGILHAYGKAAYGYLGFMDADLATPLQEAVSMLNLIKNII
;
A
#
# COMPACT_ATOMS: atom_id res chain seq x y z
N MET A 1 -8.51 -8.78 -6.11
CA MET A 1 -7.41 -8.50 -5.16
C MET A 1 -7.36 -9.61 -4.12
N LYS A 2 -6.18 -10.12 -3.77
CA LYS A 2 -6.02 -11.23 -2.82
C LYS A 2 -5.94 -10.71 -1.37
N THR A 3 -7.09 -10.49 -0.74
CA THR A 3 -7.19 -9.75 0.52
C THR A 3 -6.52 -10.45 1.71
N GLU A 4 -6.60 -11.77 1.83
CA GLU A 4 -5.99 -12.46 2.98
C GLU A 4 -4.46 -12.36 2.98
N GLU A 5 -3.83 -12.34 1.80
CA GLU A 5 -2.36 -12.23 1.68
C GLU A 5 -1.86 -10.90 2.25
N PHE A 6 -2.54 -9.78 1.95
CA PHE A 6 -2.20 -8.46 2.50
C PHE A 6 -2.45 -8.38 4.02
N ILE A 7 -3.57 -8.91 4.50
CA ILE A 7 -3.88 -8.93 5.94
C ILE A 7 -2.82 -9.74 6.68
N ARG A 8 -2.46 -10.92 6.16
CA ARG A 8 -1.46 -11.79 6.78
C ARG A 8 -0.09 -11.11 6.79
N PHE A 9 0.31 -10.53 5.67
CA PHE A 9 1.56 -9.78 5.57
C PHE A 9 1.67 -8.67 6.61
N CYS A 10 0.62 -7.86 6.77
CA CYS A 10 0.60 -6.77 7.74
C CYS A 10 0.66 -7.27 9.19
N LYS A 11 -0.02 -8.38 9.50
CA LYS A 11 0.06 -9.04 10.82
C LYS A 11 1.45 -9.57 11.12
N ASP A 12 2.15 -10.11 10.12
CA ASP A 12 3.51 -10.62 10.26
C ASP A 12 4.56 -9.48 10.25
N ASN A 13 4.21 -8.27 9.78
CA ASN A 13 5.10 -7.11 9.65
C ASN A 13 4.46 -5.83 10.24
N PRO A 14 4.30 -5.73 11.57
CA PRO A 14 3.56 -4.64 12.21
C PRO A 14 4.22 -3.24 12.07
N ASN A 15 5.47 -3.18 11.61
CA ASN A 15 6.20 -1.93 11.36
C ASN A 15 6.11 -1.47 9.89
N ILE A 16 5.26 -2.13 9.08
CA ILE A 16 5.03 -1.77 7.67
C ILE A 16 3.56 -1.39 7.51
N ASP A 17 3.34 -0.16 7.06
CA ASP A 17 2.03 0.32 6.66
C ASP A 17 1.83 0.13 5.16
N LEU A 18 0.67 -0.38 4.78
CA LEU A 18 0.22 -0.43 3.38
C LEU A 18 -0.82 0.66 3.12
N LEU A 19 -0.51 1.54 2.17
CA LEU A 19 -1.45 2.52 1.63
C LEU A 19 -1.86 2.10 0.22
N PHE A 20 -3.10 1.64 0.07
CA PHE A 20 -3.67 1.40 -1.26
C PHE A 20 -4.17 2.70 -1.88
N VAL A 21 -3.90 2.91 -3.16
CA VAL A 21 -4.47 4.05 -3.90
C VAL A 21 -5.49 3.53 -4.90
N ASN A 22 -6.77 3.87 -4.70
CA ASN A 22 -7.81 3.61 -5.68
C ASN A 22 -7.79 4.71 -6.75
N ASP A 23 -7.32 4.38 -7.95
CA ASP A 23 -7.25 5.29 -9.10
C ASP A 23 -8.59 5.42 -9.84
N GLY A 24 -9.64 5.78 -9.08
CA GLY A 24 -10.97 6.01 -9.62
C GLY A 24 -11.66 4.77 -10.20
N SER A 25 -11.43 3.59 -9.63
CA SER A 25 -12.16 2.36 -10.03
C SER A 25 -13.67 2.53 -9.88
N ARG A 26 -14.42 1.89 -10.79
CA ARG A 26 -15.89 1.94 -10.85
C ARG A 26 -16.56 0.62 -10.47
N ASP A 27 -15.76 -0.37 -10.08
CA ASP A 27 -16.22 -1.65 -9.57
C ASP A 27 -16.23 -1.63 -8.03
N ASN A 28 -16.26 -2.80 -7.40
CA ASN A 28 -16.28 -2.96 -5.95
C ASN A 28 -14.92 -2.71 -5.27
N THR A 29 -13.90 -2.19 -5.98
CA THR A 29 -12.56 -1.97 -5.42
C THR A 29 -12.60 -1.16 -4.12
N LEU A 30 -13.38 -0.08 -4.05
CA LEU A 30 -13.47 0.75 -2.85
C LEU A 30 -14.01 -0.02 -1.64
N ASP A 31 -15.03 -0.86 -1.85
CA ASP A 31 -15.61 -1.68 -0.78
C ASP A 31 -14.59 -2.69 -0.23
N VAL A 32 -13.80 -3.29 -1.13
CA VAL A 32 -12.74 -4.24 -0.73
C VAL A 32 -11.63 -3.53 0.04
N LEU A 33 -11.23 -2.33 -0.38
CA LEU A 33 -10.22 -1.52 0.33
C LEU A 33 -10.71 -1.07 1.71
N SER A 34 -11.98 -0.68 1.82
CA SER A 34 -12.62 -0.36 3.09
C SER A 34 -12.57 -1.56 4.05
N MET A 35 -12.96 -2.74 3.57
CA MET A 35 -12.88 -3.98 4.34
C MET A 35 -11.45 -4.33 4.78
N LEU A 36 -10.45 -4.17 3.91
CA LEU A 36 -9.05 -4.38 4.26
C LEU A 36 -8.61 -3.47 5.42
N SER A 37 -8.94 -2.18 5.36
CA SER A 37 -8.54 -1.21 6.39
C SER A 37 -9.18 -1.48 7.76
N ILE A 38 -10.33 -2.15 7.80
CA ILE A 38 -10.98 -2.56 9.04
C ILE A 38 -10.30 -3.80 9.64
N ASN A 39 -9.74 -4.69 8.81
CA ASN A 39 -9.18 -5.97 9.24
C ASN A 39 -7.70 -5.92 9.69
N ALA A 40 -7.00 -4.83 9.38
CA ALA A 40 -5.62 -4.60 9.82
C ALA A 40 -5.34 -3.09 9.97
N GLU A 41 -4.94 -2.66 11.17
CA GLU A 41 -4.73 -1.24 11.50
C GLU A 41 -3.64 -0.57 10.65
N THR A 42 -2.65 -1.35 10.17
CA THR A 42 -1.57 -0.86 9.30
C THR A 42 -1.96 -0.84 7.82
N ILE A 43 -3.22 -1.15 7.48
CA ILE A 43 -3.76 -0.98 6.13
C ILE A 43 -4.64 0.26 6.08
N SER A 44 -4.38 1.12 5.11
CA SER A 44 -5.22 2.27 4.78
C SER A 44 -5.38 2.44 3.27
N TYR A 45 -6.27 3.34 2.85
CA TYR A 45 -6.48 3.63 1.43
C TYR A 45 -6.68 5.12 1.17
N LEU A 46 -6.31 5.54 -0.05
CA LEU A 46 -6.62 6.83 -0.64
C LEU A 46 -7.52 6.61 -1.86
N ASN A 47 -8.73 7.17 -1.82
CA ASN A 47 -9.68 7.08 -2.93
C ASN A 47 -9.61 8.34 -3.80
N LEU A 48 -9.17 8.20 -5.06
CA LEU A 48 -9.16 9.30 -6.02
C LEU A 48 -10.53 9.42 -6.70
N ALA A 49 -11.00 10.65 -6.90
CA ALA A 49 -12.34 10.92 -7.44
C ALA A 49 -12.51 10.45 -8.90
N GLN A 50 -11.42 10.36 -9.65
CA GLN A 50 -11.39 9.89 -11.03
C GLN A 50 -10.07 9.18 -11.32
N ASN A 51 -10.04 8.40 -12.41
CA ASN A 51 -8.81 7.82 -12.90
C ASN A 51 -7.88 8.92 -13.41
N VAL A 52 -6.71 9.04 -12.79
CA VAL A 52 -5.64 9.99 -13.13
C VAL A 52 -4.42 9.28 -13.72
N GLY A 53 -4.42 7.95 -13.73
CA GLY A 53 -3.36 7.10 -14.24
C GLY A 53 -2.33 6.76 -13.16
N LYS A 54 -1.67 5.60 -13.35
CA LYS A 54 -0.75 4.99 -12.37
C LYS A 54 0.29 5.95 -11.80
N ALA A 55 1.01 6.69 -12.66
CA ALA A 55 2.09 7.55 -12.20
C ALA A 55 1.59 8.66 -11.25
N GLU A 56 0.45 9.27 -11.57
CA GLU A 56 -0.15 10.31 -10.73
C GLU A 56 -0.77 9.71 -9.46
N ALA A 57 -1.39 8.54 -9.55
CA ALA A 57 -1.91 7.82 -8.38
C ALA A 57 -0.78 7.46 -7.39
N VAL A 58 0.36 6.96 -7.88
CA VAL A 58 1.55 6.70 -7.06
C VAL A 58 2.08 7.98 -6.43
N ARG A 59 2.19 9.07 -7.19
CA ARG A 59 2.65 10.37 -6.68
C ARG A 59 1.76 10.87 -5.54
N GLN A 60 0.44 10.83 -5.72
CA GLN A 60 -0.54 11.23 -4.70
C GLN A 60 -0.47 10.32 -3.46
N GLY A 61 -0.30 9.00 -3.65
CA GLY A 61 -0.10 8.06 -2.56
C GLY A 61 1.14 8.37 -1.71
N ILE A 62 2.29 8.60 -2.35
CA ILE A 62 3.53 8.95 -1.65
C ILE A 62 3.39 10.27 -0.89
N LEU A 63 2.81 11.30 -1.50
CA LEU A 63 2.58 12.58 -0.82
C LEU A 63 1.63 12.45 0.36
N HIS A 64 0.57 11.65 0.22
CA HIS A 64 -0.36 11.36 1.30
C HIS A 64 0.32 10.65 2.47
N ALA A 65 1.11 9.60 2.19
CA ALA A 65 1.86 8.87 3.22
C ALA A 65 2.87 9.78 3.93
N TYR A 66 3.64 10.57 3.17
CA TYR A 66 4.62 11.51 3.71
C TYR A 66 3.99 12.57 4.63
N GLY A 67 2.78 13.05 4.31
CA GLY A 67 2.06 14.01 5.15
C GLY A 67 1.39 13.42 6.39
N LYS A 68 1.18 12.10 6.44
CA LYS A 68 0.41 11.42 7.50
C LYS A 68 1.29 11.03 8.69
N ALA A 69 2.50 10.56 8.44
CA ALA A 69 3.42 10.12 9.49
C ALA A 69 4.89 10.25 9.06
N ALA A 70 5.79 10.25 10.03
CA ALA A 70 7.22 10.21 9.80
C ALA A 70 7.68 8.78 9.47
N TYR A 71 7.59 8.40 8.20
CA TYR A 71 8.13 7.14 7.70
C TYR A 71 9.63 7.25 7.42
N GLY A 72 10.42 6.32 7.94
CA GLY A 72 11.85 6.24 7.61
C GLY A 72 12.11 5.81 6.16
N TYR A 73 11.17 5.09 5.56
CA TYR A 73 11.23 4.59 4.19
C TYR A 73 9.84 4.67 3.56
N LEU A 74 9.78 5.11 2.30
CA LEU A 74 8.57 5.10 1.49
C LEU A 74 8.89 4.37 0.18
N GLY A 75 7.97 3.51 -0.25
CA GLY A 75 8.11 2.71 -1.46
C GLY A 75 6.76 2.49 -2.12
N PHE A 76 6.79 1.93 -3.32
CA PHE A 76 5.60 1.60 -4.11
C PHE A 76 5.76 0.20 -4.72
N MET A 77 4.65 -0.53 -4.78
CA MET A 77 4.52 -1.78 -5.52
C MET A 77 3.12 -1.92 -6.13
N ASP A 78 3.00 -2.70 -7.19
CA ASP A 78 1.70 -3.04 -7.77
C ASP A 78 0.87 -3.94 -6.85
N ALA A 79 -0.44 -3.69 -6.79
CA ALA A 79 -1.37 -4.39 -5.91
C ALA A 79 -1.86 -5.75 -6.45
N ASP A 80 -1.40 -6.15 -7.65
CA ASP A 80 -1.75 -7.42 -8.29
C ASP A 80 -0.92 -8.60 -7.79
N LEU A 81 0.11 -8.34 -6.98
CA LEU A 81 1.07 -9.31 -6.47
C LEU A 81 1.85 -10.04 -7.59
N ALA A 82 2.03 -9.39 -8.74
CA ALA A 82 2.98 -9.85 -9.76
C ALA A 82 4.42 -9.93 -9.19
N THR A 83 4.71 -9.12 -8.17
CA THR A 83 5.85 -9.26 -7.28
C THR A 83 5.37 -9.67 -5.88
N PRO A 84 5.93 -10.73 -5.26
CA PRO A 84 5.55 -11.15 -3.91
C PRO A 84 5.77 -10.06 -2.85
N LEU A 85 4.90 -9.99 -1.83
CA LEU A 85 5.02 -9.00 -0.75
C LEU A 85 6.34 -9.10 0.02
N GLN A 86 6.89 -10.31 0.15
CA GLN A 86 8.18 -10.55 0.80
C GLN A 86 9.34 -9.84 0.08
N GLU A 87 9.25 -9.58 -1.22
CA GLU A 87 10.29 -8.81 -1.93
C GLU A 87 10.38 -7.37 -1.41
N ALA A 88 9.26 -6.75 -1.01
CA ALA A 88 9.29 -5.43 -0.39
C ALA A 88 10.10 -5.43 0.92
N VAL A 89 9.99 -6.50 1.71
CA VAL A 89 10.76 -6.68 2.95
C VAL A 89 12.23 -6.92 2.64
N SER A 90 12.54 -7.77 1.67
CA SER A 90 13.90 -8.03 1.21
C SER A 90 14.58 -6.74 0.74
N MET A 91 13.90 -5.95 -0.10
CA MET A 91 14.40 -4.66 -0.57
C MET A 91 14.63 -3.67 0.58
N LEU A 92 13.68 -3.57 1.52
CA LEU A 92 13.82 -2.70 2.68
C LEU A 92 15.05 -3.08 3.53
N ASN A 93 15.26 -4.38 3.77
CA ASN A 93 16.41 -4.86 4.53
C ASN A 93 17.74 -4.60 3.81
N LEU A 94 17.78 -4.73 2.48
CA LEU A 94 18.95 -4.38 1.70
C LEU A 94 19.30 -2.89 1.84
N ILE A 95 18.30 -2.00 1.74
CA ILE A 95 18.52 -0.55 1.86
C ILE A 95 18.99 -0.19 3.29
N LYS A 96 18.39 -0.78 4.32
CA LYS A 96 18.78 -0.57 5.72
C LYS A 96 20.21 -0.98 6.04
N ASN A 97 20.80 -1.89 5.26
CA ASN A 97 22.18 -2.35 5.46
C ASN A 97 23.21 -1.48 4.70
N ILE A 98 22.74 -0.53 3.87
CA ILE A 98 23.60 0.34 3.05
C ILE A 98 23.75 1.74 3.68
N ILE A 99 22.79 2.16 4.52
CA ILE A 99 22.71 3.49 5.16
C ILE A 99 22.92 3.33 6.66
#